data_AF-A0A7V8ZDV6-F1
#
_entry.id   AF-A0A7V8ZDV6-F1
#
_cell.length_a   1.000
_cell.length_b   1.000
_cell.length_c   1.000
_cell.angle_alpha   90.00
_cell.angle_beta   90.00
_cell.angle_gamma   90.00
#
_symmetry.space_group_name_H-M   'P 1'
#
loop_
_entity.id
_entity.type
_entity.pdbx_description
1 polymer ?
#
loop_
_entity_poly.entity_id
_entity_poly.type
_entity_poly.pdbx_seq_one_letter_code
_entity_poly.pdbx_strand_id
1 'polypeptide(L)'
;MDRENRDRIGPAALTGLAFLVLAIVAFVVGGEPPDPTSDKPQEVIDFYVDNEGRQVVSAILAGIAATLLVFFGGVIRKVLRDGEGPGGGILPAVAFAGTIIIATGLAIDATITIALIEAVEEVDPVAVQTLSVLYNNDFVPFAVGSQIFLIAAGLSIVRHGALPKWLGWIAIVLAVLAVTPIGFVAFIGMGFLVAVLSVILAMRDRRAEPGPTASA
;
A
#
# COMPACT_ATOMS: atom_id res chain seq x y z
N MET A 1 33.37 -13.37 11.57
CA MET A 1 32.48 -12.59 10.68
C MET A 1 31.18 -12.42 11.45
N ASP A 2 31.02 -11.25 12.04
CA ASP A 2 30.16 -11.04 13.20
C ASP A 2 28.67 -11.19 12.86
N ARG A 3 27.98 -11.98 13.68
CA ARG A 3 26.52 -12.13 13.67
C ARG A 3 25.78 -10.82 14.03
N GLU A 4 26.53 -9.80 14.44
CA GLU A 4 26.05 -8.53 14.96
C GLU A 4 25.46 -7.61 13.88
N ASN A 5 25.79 -7.83 12.60
CA ASN A 5 25.28 -7.02 11.48
C ASN A 5 24.21 -7.73 10.64
N ARG A 6 23.44 -8.65 11.23
CA ARG A 6 22.29 -9.27 10.55
C ARG A 6 21.22 -8.19 10.38
N ASP A 7 21.16 -7.59 9.19
CA ASP A 7 20.18 -6.57 8.76
C ASP A 7 18.92 -6.59 9.63
N ARG A 8 18.80 -5.64 10.56
CA ARG A 8 17.63 -5.53 11.45
C ARG A 8 16.41 -5.20 10.60
N ILE A 9 15.61 -6.22 10.30
CA ILE A 9 14.39 -6.09 9.49
C ILE A 9 13.27 -5.46 10.32
N GLY A 10 13.34 -5.53 11.65
CA GLY A 10 12.28 -5.15 12.58
C GLY A 10 11.80 -3.70 12.44
N PRO A 11 12.68 -2.69 12.54
CA PRO A 11 12.29 -1.29 12.31
C PRO A 11 11.78 -1.05 10.88
N ALA A 12 12.40 -1.68 9.88
CA ALA A 12 11.98 -1.56 8.48
C ALA A 12 10.63 -2.26 8.22
N ALA A 13 10.29 -3.32 8.94
CA ALA A 13 9.03 -4.03 8.78
C ALA A 13 7.83 -3.17 9.20
N LEU A 14 8.02 -2.23 10.13
CA LEU A 14 6.99 -1.31 10.58
C LEU A 14 6.58 -0.30 9.50
N THR A 15 7.33 -0.16 8.39
CA THR A 15 6.92 0.72 7.29
C THR A 15 5.60 0.26 6.65
N GLY A 16 5.27 -1.03 6.68
CA GLY A 16 3.98 -1.51 6.16
C GLY A 16 2.79 -1.10 7.05
N LEU A 17 2.96 -1.16 8.37
CA LEU A 17 1.95 -0.66 9.31
C LEU A 17 1.83 0.87 9.21
N ALA A 18 2.95 1.59 9.12
CA ALA A 18 2.96 3.03 8.95
C ALA A 18 2.32 3.44 7.61
N PHE A 19 2.57 2.71 6.52
CA PHE A 19 1.86 2.85 5.25
C PHE A 19 0.35 2.76 5.45
N LEU A 20 -0.15 1.67 6.08
CA LEU A 20 -1.58 1.48 6.25
C LEU A 20 -2.21 2.63 7.04
N VAL A 21 -1.57 3.04 8.14
CA VAL A 21 -2.05 4.14 8.98
C VAL A 21 -2.09 5.44 8.17
N LEU A 22 -1.02 5.79 7.46
CA LEU A 22 -0.98 7.03 6.67
C LEU A 22 -1.95 7.00 5.49
N ALA A 23 -2.14 5.87 4.82
CA ALA A 23 -3.12 5.72 3.74
C ALA A 23 -4.55 5.93 4.26
N ILE A 24 -4.89 5.37 5.44
CA ILE A 24 -6.19 5.60 6.08
C ILE A 24 -6.35 7.07 6.47
N VAL A 25 -5.32 7.69 7.06
CA VAL A 25 -5.38 9.10 7.44
C VAL A 25 -5.53 10.00 6.22
N ALA A 26 -4.79 9.73 5.13
CA ALA A 26 -4.93 10.45 3.87
C ALA A 26 -6.38 10.40 3.37
N PHE A 27 -6.95 9.19 3.26
CA PHE A 27 -8.33 8.99 2.84
C PHE A 27 -9.34 9.73 3.73
N VAL A 28 -9.21 9.64 5.05
CA VAL A 28 -10.11 10.32 5.99
C VAL A 28 -9.97 11.84 5.92
N VAL A 29 -8.75 12.36 5.76
CA VAL A 29 -8.49 13.80 5.65
C VAL A 29 -9.02 14.35 4.34
N GLY A 30 -8.76 13.68 3.22
CA GLY A 30 -9.24 14.05 1.89
C GLY A 30 -10.77 13.96 1.78
N GLY A 31 -11.38 12.97 2.44
CA GLY A 31 -12.82 12.74 2.30
C GLY A 31 -13.18 12.24 0.91
N GLU A 32 -14.48 12.11 0.65
CA GLU A 32 -14.99 11.58 -0.61
C GLU A 32 -15.59 12.73 -1.43
N PRO A 33 -15.05 13.03 -2.63
CA PRO A 33 -15.63 14.04 -3.51
C PRO A 33 -17.00 13.59 -4.04
N PRO A 34 -17.88 14.52 -4.45
CA PRO A 34 -19.12 14.18 -5.16
C PRO A 34 -18.84 13.35 -6.43
N ASP A 35 -19.80 12.52 -6.84
CA ASP A 35 -19.67 11.70 -8.04
C ASP A 35 -19.76 12.59 -9.29
N PRO A 36 -18.67 12.73 -10.06
CA PRO A 36 -18.64 13.64 -11.20
C PRO A 36 -19.62 13.23 -12.31
N THR A 37 -20.12 11.99 -12.34
CA THR A 37 -21.02 11.51 -13.39
C THR A 37 -22.51 11.66 -13.05
N SER A 38 -22.83 11.82 -11.77
CA SER A 38 -24.22 11.85 -11.28
C SER A 38 -24.59 13.11 -10.48
N ASP A 39 -23.61 13.79 -9.88
CA ASP A 39 -23.79 15.04 -9.13
C ASP A 39 -23.55 16.28 -10.02
N LYS A 40 -23.85 17.48 -9.49
CA LYS A 40 -23.70 18.71 -10.27
C LYS A 40 -22.21 19.08 -10.39
N PRO A 41 -21.74 19.55 -11.56
CA PRO A 41 -20.35 19.99 -11.72
C PRO A 41 -19.90 21.04 -10.69
N GLN A 42 -20.81 21.94 -10.29
CA GLN A 42 -20.52 22.95 -9.28
C GLN A 42 -20.25 22.35 -7.89
N GLU A 43 -20.91 21.24 -7.53
CA GLU A 43 -20.69 20.59 -6.22
C GLU A 43 -19.28 19.99 -6.14
N VAL A 44 -18.77 19.48 -7.27
CA VAL A 44 -17.38 19.02 -7.38
C VAL A 44 -16.40 20.18 -7.20
N ILE A 45 -16.66 21.32 -7.86
CA ILE A 45 -15.82 22.53 -7.73
C ILE A 45 -15.81 23.02 -6.28
N ASP A 46 -17.01 23.20 -5.69
CA ASP A 46 -17.17 23.69 -4.33
C ASP A 46 -16.44 22.77 -3.33
N PHE A 47 -16.47 21.45 -3.54
CA PHE A 47 -15.73 20.50 -2.70
C PHE A 47 -14.22 20.78 -2.69
N TYR A 48 -13.59 20.98 -3.84
CA TYR A 48 -12.14 21.23 -3.90
C TYR A 48 -11.77 22.61 -3.38
N VAL A 49 -12.61 23.64 -3.62
CA VAL A 49 -12.42 25.00 -3.08
C VAL A 49 -12.53 25.00 -1.55
N ASP A 50 -13.57 24.38 -0.99
CA ASP A 50 -13.82 24.38 0.45
C ASP A 50 -12.83 23.49 1.23
N ASN A 51 -12.18 22.53 0.55
CA ASN A 51 -11.31 21.54 1.17
C ASN A 51 -9.86 21.59 0.67
N GLU A 52 -9.44 22.64 -0.04
CA GLU A 52 -8.11 22.80 -0.65
C GLU A 52 -6.97 22.33 0.26
N GLY A 53 -6.83 22.93 1.45
CA GLY A 53 -5.78 22.57 2.41
C GLY A 53 -5.85 21.12 2.90
N ARG A 54 -7.06 20.54 3.02
CA ARG A 54 -7.23 19.13 3.38
C ARG A 54 -6.80 18.22 2.23
N GLN A 55 -7.09 18.60 0.98
CA GLN A 55 -6.69 17.85 -0.21
C GLN A 55 -5.17 17.87 -0.39
N VAL A 56 -4.51 19.01 -0.18
CA VAL A 56 -3.05 19.10 -0.19
C VAL A 56 -2.43 18.19 0.86
N VAL A 57 -2.95 18.22 2.10
CA VAL A 57 -2.46 17.33 3.17
C VAL A 57 -2.68 15.86 2.82
N SER A 58 -3.85 15.52 2.28
CA SER A 58 -4.17 14.16 1.82
C SER A 58 -3.16 13.66 0.77
N ALA A 59 -2.92 14.45 -0.27
CA ALA A 59 -1.98 14.12 -1.34
C ALA A 59 -0.55 13.91 -0.83
N ILE A 60 -0.08 14.77 0.09
CA ILE A 60 1.25 14.62 0.72
C ILE A 60 1.32 13.31 1.54
N LEU A 61 0.29 13.03 2.35
CA LEU A 61 0.24 11.81 3.14
C LEU A 61 0.19 10.56 2.26
N ALA A 62 -0.52 10.59 1.14
CA ALA A 62 -0.55 9.51 0.16
C ALA A 62 0.84 9.26 -0.46
N GLY A 63 1.58 10.32 -0.81
CA GLY A 63 2.97 10.21 -1.30
C GLY A 63 3.94 9.61 -0.28
N ILE A 64 3.80 9.98 1.00
CA ILE A 64 4.59 9.39 2.09
C ILE A 64 4.21 7.92 2.28
N ALA A 65 2.91 7.59 2.26
CA ALA A 65 2.41 6.23 2.35
C ALA A 65 2.96 5.36 1.21
N ALA A 66 2.97 5.87 -0.03
CA ALA A 66 3.55 5.21 -1.19
C ALA A 66 5.03 4.84 -0.97
N THR A 67 5.81 5.78 -0.45
CA THR A 67 7.23 5.57 -0.12
C THR A 67 7.39 4.43 0.89
N LEU A 68 6.62 4.47 1.99
CA LEU A 68 6.67 3.45 3.04
C LEU A 68 6.27 2.06 2.54
N LEU A 69 5.31 1.98 1.62
CA LEU A 69 4.90 0.73 0.99
C LEU A 69 6.03 0.10 0.16
N VAL A 70 6.81 0.90 -0.57
CA VAL A 70 7.98 0.40 -1.32
C VAL A 70 9.03 -0.16 -0.37
N PHE A 71 9.33 0.53 0.74
CA PHE A 71 10.24 0.01 1.76
C PHE A 71 9.74 -1.32 2.35
N PHE A 72 8.43 -1.41 2.63
CA PHE A 72 7.83 -2.65 3.11
C PHE A 72 7.91 -3.77 2.07
N GLY A 73 7.67 -3.47 0.80
CA GLY A 73 7.85 -4.41 -0.30
C GLY A 73 9.28 -4.94 -0.38
N GLY A 74 10.28 -4.10 -0.14
CA GLY A 74 11.68 -4.49 -0.06
C GLY A 74 11.94 -5.48 1.09
N VAL A 75 11.34 -5.22 2.26
CA VAL A 75 11.37 -6.12 3.41
C VAL A 75 10.74 -7.47 3.08
N ILE A 76 9.54 -7.49 2.51
CA ILE A 76 8.85 -8.72 2.11
C ILE A 76 9.66 -9.49 1.09
N ARG A 77 10.21 -8.83 0.07
CA ARG A 77 11.09 -9.45 -0.92
C ARG A 77 12.27 -10.15 -0.28
N LYS A 78 12.93 -9.50 0.68
CA LYS A 78 14.06 -10.08 1.41
C LYS A 78 13.62 -11.33 2.18
N VAL A 79 12.55 -11.23 2.98
CA VAL A 79 12.02 -12.34 3.79
C VAL A 79 11.63 -13.55 2.94
N LEU A 80 10.90 -13.31 1.83
CA LEU A 80 10.47 -14.38 0.94
C LEU A 80 11.67 -15.05 0.25
N ARG A 81 12.65 -14.26 -0.22
CA ARG A 81 13.87 -14.78 -0.86
C ARG A 81 14.71 -15.61 0.10
N ASP A 82 14.84 -15.17 1.34
CA ASP A 82 15.61 -15.89 2.36
C ASP A 82 14.96 -17.25 2.71
N GLY A 83 13.62 -17.34 2.62
CA GLY A 83 12.90 -18.61 2.81
C GLY A 83 12.97 -19.58 1.62
N GLU A 84 13.27 -19.10 0.40
CA GLU A 84 13.40 -19.94 -0.80
C GLU A 84 14.73 -20.70 -0.88
N GLY A 85 15.77 -20.24 -0.18
CA GLY A 85 17.09 -20.87 -0.17
C GLY A 85 17.94 -20.65 -1.43
N PRO A 86 19.10 -21.33 -1.56
CA PRO A 86 20.04 -21.15 -2.66
C PRO A 86 19.43 -21.63 -3.99
N GLY A 87 19.17 -20.68 -4.90
CA GLY A 87 18.52 -20.93 -6.19
C GLY A 87 17.53 -19.83 -6.56
N GLY A 88 16.78 -19.34 -5.56
CA GLY A 88 15.85 -18.20 -5.68
C GLY A 88 14.69 -18.40 -6.67
N GLY A 89 13.49 -18.01 -6.29
CA GLY A 89 12.34 -17.91 -7.17
C GLY A 89 12.11 -16.49 -7.70
N ILE A 90 11.26 -16.36 -8.72
CA ILE A 90 10.81 -15.06 -9.24
C ILE A 90 9.76 -14.40 -8.32
N LEU A 91 9.08 -15.19 -7.48
CA LEU A 91 7.94 -14.73 -6.67
C LEU A 91 8.25 -13.57 -5.71
N PRO A 92 9.40 -13.52 -5.01
CA PRO A 92 9.74 -12.38 -4.16
C PRO A 92 9.89 -11.08 -4.95
N ALA A 93 10.46 -11.15 -6.16
CA ALA A 93 10.61 -9.99 -7.04
C ALA A 93 9.26 -9.54 -7.61
N VAL A 94 8.38 -10.47 -7.98
CA VAL A 94 7.02 -10.15 -8.46
C VAL A 94 6.19 -9.54 -7.33
N ALA A 95 6.28 -10.06 -6.11
CA ALA A 95 5.61 -9.47 -4.95
C ALA A 95 6.04 -8.02 -4.73
N PHE A 96 7.35 -7.74 -4.82
CA PHE A 96 7.88 -6.38 -4.74
C PHE A 96 7.36 -5.48 -5.87
N ALA A 97 7.31 -5.98 -7.11
CA ALA A 97 6.76 -5.22 -8.23
C ALA A 97 5.30 -4.83 -7.97
N GLY A 98 4.50 -5.71 -7.37
CA GLY A 98 3.13 -5.38 -6.96
C GLY A 98 3.07 -4.17 -6.01
N THR A 99 3.97 -4.09 -5.02
CA THR A 99 4.02 -2.93 -4.11
C THR A 99 4.42 -1.63 -4.82
N ILE A 100 5.30 -1.70 -5.82
CA ILE A 100 5.68 -0.54 -6.63
C ILE A 100 4.48 -0.04 -7.43
N ILE A 101 3.71 -0.94 -8.05
CA ILE A 101 2.53 -0.55 -8.84
C ILE A 101 1.49 0.16 -7.96
N ILE A 102 1.25 -0.33 -6.74
CA ILE A 102 0.33 0.34 -5.79
C ILE A 102 0.88 1.71 -5.39
N ALA A 103 2.18 1.81 -5.07
CA ALA A 103 2.81 3.07 -4.72
C ALA A 103 2.73 4.09 -5.86
N THR A 104 2.89 3.65 -7.11
CA THR A 104 2.68 4.49 -8.29
C THR A 104 1.22 4.93 -8.41
N GLY A 105 0.25 4.06 -8.11
CA GLY A 105 -1.17 4.43 -8.03
C GLY A 105 -1.42 5.57 -7.07
N LEU A 106 -0.89 5.48 -5.84
CA LEU A 106 -0.99 6.56 -4.84
C LEU A 106 -0.34 7.87 -5.31
N ALA A 107 0.78 7.79 -6.03
CA ALA A 107 1.44 8.98 -6.57
C ALA A 107 0.63 9.62 -7.71
N ILE A 108 -0.01 8.81 -8.56
CA ILE A 108 -0.91 9.28 -9.61
C ILE A 108 -2.14 9.94 -9.00
N ASP A 109 -2.80 9.28 -8.05
CA ASP A 109 -3.96 9.78 -7.31
C ASP A 109 -3.65 11.16 -6.68
N ALA A 110 -2.55 11.26 -5.93
CA ALA A 110 -2.08 12.52 -5.36
C ALA A 110 -1.80 13.60 -6.43
N THR A 111 -1.23 13.22 -7.57
CA THR A 111 -0.95 14.15 -8.68
C THR A 111 -2.26 14.69 -9.27
N ILE A 112 -3.26 13.84 -9.47
CA ILE A 112 -4.57 14.24 -9.98
C ILE A 112 -5.28 15.16 -8.96
N THR A 113 -5.19 14.86 -7.66
CA THR A 113 -5.74 15.72 -6.61
C THR A 113 -5.12 17.12 -6.64
N ILE A 114 -3.79 17.25 -6.75
CA ILE A 114 -3.14 18.56 -6.86
C ILE A 114 -3.58 19.28 -8.15
N ALA A 115 -3.65 18.57 -9.28
CA ALA A 115 -4.12 19.16 -10.53
C ALA A 115 -5.59 19.63 -10.46
N LEU A 116 -6.45 18.95 -9.69
CA LEU A 116 -7.83 19.36 -9.44
C LEU A 116 -7.91 20.65 -8.62
N ILE A 117 -7.07 20.76 -7.59
CA ILE A 117 -6.96 21.98 -6.77
C ILE A 117 -6.53 23.17 -7.63
N GLU A 118 -5.48 23.02 -8.42
CA GLU A 118 -5.00 24.08 -9.33
C GLU A 118 -6.06 24.42 -10.40
N ALA A 119 -6.74 23.42 -10.94
CA ALA A 119 -7.76 23.63 -11.96
C ALA A 119 -8.98 24.40 -11.44
N VAL A 120 -9.44 24.17 -10.20
CA VAL A 120 -10.59 24.94 -9.67
C VAL A 120 -10.26 26.41 -9.42
N GLU A 121 -8.99 26.74 -9.21
CA GLU A 121 -8.53 28.13 -9.07
C GLU A 121 -8.34 28.84 -10.42
N GLU A 122 -7.82 28.11 -11.42
CA GLU A 122 -7.30 28.71 -12.65
C GLU A 122 -8.07 28.38 -13.94
N VAL A 123 -8.87 27.30 -14.02
CA VAL A 123 -9.23 26.67 -15.31
C VAL A 123 -10.66 26.09 -15.38
N ASP A 124 -11.40 26.50 -16.42
CA ASP A 124 -12.62 25.92 -17.03
C ASP A 124 -13.31 24.72 -16.31
N PRO A 125 -14.60 24.81 -15.94
CA PRO A 125 -15.39 23.71 -15.36
C PRO A 125 -15.31 22.36 -16.09
N VAL A 126 -15.08 22.38 -17.42
CA VAL A 126 -14.91 21.16 -18.22
C VAL A 126 -13.62 20.42 -17.89
N ALA A 127 -12.54 21.14 -17.56
CA ALA A 127 -11.27 20.54 -17.15
C ALA A 127 -11.40 19.86 -15.78
N VAL A 128 -12.02 20.55 -14.81
CA VAL A 128 -12.32 20.00 -13.48
C VAL A 128 -13.17 18.72 -13.59
N GLN A 129 -14.22 18.77 -14.41
CA GLN A 129 -15.08 17.62 -14.68
C GLN A 129 -14.29 16.43 -15.25
N THR A 130 -13.42 16.68 -16.22
CA THR A 130 -12.62 15.64 -16.87
C THR A 130 -11.63 14.99 -15.88
N LEU A 131 -10.92 15.81 -15.10
CA LEU A 131 -10.00 15.33 -14.07
C LEU A 131 -10.72 14.57 -12.95
N SER A 132 -11.93 15.01 -12.57
CA SER A 132 -12.72 14.34 -11.53
C SER A 132 -13.21 12.97 -11.99
N VAL A 133 -13.64 12.83 -13.26
CA VAL A 133 -13.98 11.53 -13.83
C VAL A 133 -12.76 10.61 -13.88
N LEU A 134 -11.58 11.14 -14.23
CA LEU A 134 -10.34 10.37 -14.21
C LEU A 134 -9.99 9.90 -12.80
N TYR A 135 -10.02 10.81 -11.81
CA TYR A 135 -9.80 10.50 -10.39
C TYR A 135 -10.72 9.38 -9.91
N ASN A 136 -12.02 9.49 -10.17
CA ASN A 136 -13.00 8.49 -9.75
C ASN A 136 -12.77 7.09 -10.39
N ASN A 137 -11.96 7.00 -11.45
CA ASN A 137 -11.71 5.76 -12.19
C ASN A 137 -10.24 5.28 -12.15
N ASP A 138 -9.37 5.93 -11.37
CA ASP A 138 -7.94 5.64 -11.36
C ASP A 138 -7.55 4.41 -10.50
N PHE A 139 -8.52 3.60 -10.07
CA PHE A 139 -8.33 2.44 -9.19
C PHE A 139 -7.48 1.29 -9.78
N VAL A 140 -7.24 1.29 -11.09
CA VAL A 140 -6.63 0.16 -11.82
C VAL A 140 -5.23 -0.23 -11.30
N PRO A 141 -4.29 0.69 -11.02
CA PRO A 141 -3.00 0.34 -10.43
C PRO A 141 -3.14 -0.34 -9.05
N PHE A 142 -4.11 0.08 -8.24
CA PHE A 142 -4.37 -0.54 -6.93
C PHE A 142 -4.88 -1.98 -7.09
N ALA A 143 -5.79 -2.23 -8.03
CA ALA A 143 -6.29 -3.56 -8.33
C ALA A 143 -5.17 -4.49 -8.86
N VAL A 144 -4.44 -4.05 -9.88
CA VAL A 144 -3.37 -4.84 -10.51
C VAL A 144 -2.21 -5.07 -9.53
N GLY A 145 -1.77 -4.02 -8.85
CA GLY A 145 -0.67 -4.08 -7.89
C GLY A 145 -0.99 -4.97 -6.69
N SER A 146 -2.20 -4.87 -6.14
CA SER A 146 -2.65 -5.74 -5.04
C SER A 146 -2.76 -7.20 -5.48
N GLN A 147 -3.33 -7.48 -6.66
CA GLN A 147 -3.41 -8.83 -7.20
C GLN A 147 -2.02 -9.45 -7.39
N ILE A 148 -1.09 -8.73 -8.02
CA ILE A 148 0.28 -9.18 -8.24
C ILE A 148 0.98 -9.47 -6.90
N PHE A 149 0.89 -8.52 -5.95
CA PHE A 149 1.48 -8.68 -4.62
C PHE A 149 0.90 -9.91 -3.90
N LEU A 150 -0.42 -10.02 -3.82
CA LEU A 150 -1.12 -11.06 -3.07
C LEU A 150 -0.87 -12.46 -3.65
N ILE A 151 -0.91 -12.63 -4.98
CA ILE A 151 -0.62 -13.93 -5.62
C ILE A 151 0.84 -14.32 -5.38
N ALA A 152 1.79 -13.42 -5.66
CA ALA A 152 3.20 -13.76 -5.60
C ALA A 152 3.67 -14.00 -4.16
N ALA A 153 3.29 -13.13 -3.22
CA ALA A 153 3.58 -13.31 -1.80
C ALA A 153 2.88 -14.57 -1.27
N GLY A 154 1.60 -14.75 -1.58
CA GLY A 154 0.82 -15.91 -1.14
C GLY A 154 1.43 -17.24 -1.57
N LEU A 155 1.74 -17.37 -2.87
CA LEU A 155 2.38 -18.57 -3.41
C LEU A 155 3.78 -18.81 -2.82
N SER A 156 4.59 -17.77 -2.66
CA SER A 156 5.93 -17.93 -2.07
C SER A 156 5.84 -18.40 -0.60
N ILE A 157 4.91 -17.84 0.18
CA ILE A 157 4.67 -18.24 1.58
C ILE A 157 4.20 -19.70 1.67
N VAL A 158 3.23 -20.11 0.86
CA VAL A 158 2.68 -21.48 0.90
C VAL A 158 3.73 -22.51 0.48
N ARG A 159 4.52 -22.21 -0.55
CA ARG A 159 5.51 -23.12 -1.11
C ARG A 159 6.75 -23.26 -0.23
N HIS A 160 7.28 -22.16 0.30
CA HIS A 160 8.61 -22.14 0.92
C HIS A 160 8.57 -21.91 2.43
N GLY A 161 7.45 -21.47 3.00
CA GLY A 161 7.27 -21.40 4.46
C GLY A 161 8.07 -20.30 5.16
N ALA A 162 8.50 -19.26 4.45
CA ALA A 162 9.16 -18.08 5.04
C ALA A 162 8.34 -17.43 6.17
N LEU A 163 7.01 -17.53 6.06
CA LEU A 163 6.00 -17.03 7.00
C LEU A 163 4.95 -18.13 7.28
N PRO A 164 4.10 -17.98 8.32
CA PRO A 164 3.03 -18.92 8.58
C PRO A 164 2.13 -19.15 7.34
N LYS A 165 1.95 -20.41 6.93
CA LYS A 165 1.27 -20.77 5.67
C LYS A 165 -0.17 -20.24 5.57
N TRP A 166 -0.87 -20.06 6.69
CA TRP A 166 -2.23 -19.52 6.71
C TRP A 166 -2.30 -18.09 6.14
N LEU A 167 -1.26 -17.27 6.34
CA LEU A 167 -1.17 -15.93 5.74
C LEU A 167 -1.07 -16.01 4.21
N GLY A 168 -0.34 -17.00 3.70
CA GLY A 168 -0.22 -17.23 2.26
C GLY A 168 -1.55 -17.63 1.63
N TRP A 169 -2.33 -18.47 2.30
CA TRP A 169 -3.68 -18.83 1.85
C TRP A 169 -4.65 -17.65 1.90
N ILE A 170 -4.60 -16.82 2.95
CA ILE A 170 -5.39 -15.58 3.00
C ILE A 170 -5.04 -14.68 1.81
N ALA A 171 -3.75 -14.49 1.52
CA ALA A 171 -3.32 -13.67 0.39
C ALA A 171 -3.87 -14.21 -0.95
N ILE A 172 -3.83 -15.53 -1.17
CA ILE A 172 -4.37 -16.16 -2.37
C ILE A 172 -5.89 -15.96 -2.47
N VAL A 173 -6.64 -16.12 -1.38
CA VAL A 173 -8.09 -15.88 -1.38
C VAL A 173 -8.39 -14.42 -1.70
N LEU A 174 -7.68 -13.48 -1.08
CA LEU A 174 -7.83 -12.05 -1.38
C LEU A 174 -7.50 -11.76 -2.86
N ALA A 175 -6.47 -12.38 -3.42
CA ALA A 175 -6.14 -12.21 -4.84
C ALA A 175 -7.27 -12.69 -5.78
N VAL A 176 -7.95 -13.80 -5.44
CA VAL A 176 -9.11 -14.27 -6.20
C VAL A 176 -10.26 -13.27 -6.07
N LEU A 177 -10.48 -12.69 -4.90
CA LEU A 177 -11.49 -11.65 -4.70
C LEU A 177 -11.15 -10.36 -5.46
N ALA A 178 -9.87 -10.02 -5.61
CA ALA A 178 -9.41 -8.80 -6.27
C ALA A 178 -9.84 -8.68 -7.74
N VAL A 179 -10.09 -9.81 -8.42
CA VAL A 179 -10.55 -9.84 -9.83
C VAL A 179 -12.08 -9.92 -9.98
N THR A 180 -12.82 -9.76 -8.89
CA THR A 180 -14.30 -9.78 -8.88
C THR A 180 -14.86 -8.37 -8.66
N PRO A 181 -16.18 -8.15 -8.84
CA PRO A 181 -16.81 -6.86 -8.55
C PRO A 181 -16.63 -6.36 -7.10
N ILE A 182 -16.28 -7.25 -6.16
CA ILE A 182 -15.97 -6.90 -4.76
C ILE A 182 -14.46 -6.73 -4.52
N GLY A 183 -13.68 -6.42 -5.57
CA GLY A 183 -12.22 -6.24 -5.49
C GLY A 183 -11.78 -5.18 -4.47
N PHE A 184 -12.62 -4.20 -4.16
CA PHE A 184 -12.37 -3.23 -3.09
C PHE A 184 -12.17 -3.91 -1.72
N VAL A 185 -12.91 -4.99 -1.43
CA VAL A 185 -12.76 -5.79 -0.20
C VAL A 185 -11.39 -6.45 -0.16
N ALA A 186 -10.90 -6.92 -1.30
CA ALA A 186 -9.56 -7.50 -1.40
C ALA A 186 -8.46 -6.47 -1.13
N PHE A 187 -8.64 -5.24 -1.61
CA PHE A 187 -7.73 -4.13 -1.35
C PHE A 187 -7.67 -3.78 0.15
N ILE A 188 -8.82 -3.65 0.80
CA ILE A 188 -8.89 -3.44 2.26
C ILE A 188 -8.23 -4.60 3.01
N GLY A 189 -8.56 -5.85 2.64
CA GLY A 189 -7.98 -7.04 3.22
C GLY A 189 -6.46 -7.13 3.05
N MET A 190 -5.93 -6.65 1.91
CA MET A 190 -4.50 -6.54 1.64
C MET A 190 -3.83 -5.55 2.59
N GLY A 191 -4.45 -4.39 2.84
CA GLY A 191 -3.98 -3.44 3.86
C GLY A 191 -3.84 -4.09 5.24
N PHE A 192 -4.88 -4.80 5.70
CA PHE A 192 -4.82 -5.56 6.96
C PHE A 192 -3.73 -6.63 6.96
N LEU A 193 -3.58 -7.37 5.85
CA LEU A 193 -2.53 -8.38 5.72
C LEU A 193 -1.13 -7.75 5.82
N VAL A 194 -0.91 -6.59 5.18
CA VAL A 194 0.33 -5.81 5.29
C VAL A 194 0.62 -5.46 6.75
N ALA A 195 -0.36 -4.93 7.49
CA ALA A 195 -0.20 -4.62 8.91
C ALA A 195 0.13 -5.86 9.76
N VAL A 196 -0.56 -6.98 9.54
CA VAL A 196 -0.28 -8.25 10.24
C VAL A 196 1.14 -8.73 9.95
N LEU A 197 1.57 -8.69 8.68
CA LEU A 197 2.93 -9.06 8.27
C LEU A 197 3.98 -8.15 8.93
N SER A 198 3.75 -6.83 8.93
CA SER A 198 4.60 -5.85 9.62
C SER A 198 4.78 -6.19 11.10
N VAL A 199 3.68 -6.46 11.82
CA VAL A 199 3.70 -6.79 13.25
C VAL A 199 4.43 -8.10 13.50
N ILE A 200 4.15 -9.16 12.74
CA ILE A 200 4.80 -10.47 12.90
C ILE A 200 6.31 -10.35 12.68
N LEU A 201 6.75 -9.62 11.65
CA LEU A 201 8.17 -9.45 11.35
C LEU A 201 8.88 -8.61 12.42
N ALA A 202 8.26 -7.53 12.90
CA ALA A 202 8.79 -6.73 14.00
C ALA A 202 8.91 -7.54 15.30
N MET A 203 7.95 -8.42 15.61
CA MET A 203 7.99 -9.29 16.78
C MET A 203 9.05 -10.40 16.67
N ARG A 204 9.29 -10.94 15.46
CA ARG A 204 10.32 -11.97 15.22
C ARG A 204 11.72 -11.43 15.53
N ASP A 205 12.00 -10.18 15.17
CA ASP A 205 13.30 -9.56 15.41
C ASP A 205 13.54 -9.24 16.88
N ARG A 206 12.52 -8.75 17.61
CA ARG A 206 12.62 -8.51 19.07
C ARG A 206 12.95 -9.78 19.86
N ARG A 207 12.40 -10.93 19.45
CA ARG A 207 12.67 -12.22 20.09
C ARG A 207 14.07 -12.77 19.81
N ALA A 208 14.76 -12.23 18.80
CA ALA A 208 16.13 -12.63 18.48
C ALA A 208 17.19 -11.85 19.29
N GLU A 209 16.79 -10.87 20.11
CA GLU A 209 17.70 -10.18 21.04
C GLU A 209 18.04 -11.09 22.23
N PRO A 210 19.33 -11.38 22.51
CA PRO A 210 19.71 -12.09 23.73
C PRO A 210 19.35 -11.22 24.95
N GLY A 211 18.54 -11.76 25.86
CA GLY A 211 18.13 -11.06 27.08
C GLY A 211 19.33 -10.66 27.95
N PRO A 212 19.20 -9.63 28.81
CA PRO A 212 20.29 -9.15 29.64
C PRO A 212 20.82 -10.31 30.48
N THR A 213 22.11 -10.63 30.33
CA THR A 213 22.81 -11.57 31.18
C THR A 213 22.64 -11.09 32.62
N ALA A 214 21.86 -11.82 33.41
CA ALA A 214 21.78 -11.60 34.84
C ALA A 214 23.21 -11.75 35.39
N SER A 215 23.82 -10.62 35.77
CA SER A 215 25.07 -10.62 36.51
C SER A 215 24.79 -11.24 37.88
N ALA A 216 25.37 -12.42 38.09
CA ALA A 216 25.47 -13.06 39.40
C ALA A 216 26.52 -12.36 40.28
#